data_AF-A0AAV4HE18-F1
#
_entry.id   AF-A0AAV4HE18-F1
#
_cell.length_a   1.000
_cell.length_b   1.000
_cell.length_c   1.000
_cell.angle_alpha   90.00
_cell.angle_beta   90.00
_cell.angle_gamma   90.00
#
_symmetry.space_group_name_H-M   'P 1'
#
loop_
_entity.id
_entity.type
_entity.pdbx_description
1 polymer ?
#
loop_
_entity_poly.entity_id
_entity_poly.type
_entity_poly.pdbx_seq_one_letter_code
_entity_poly.pdbx_strand_id
1 'polypeptide(L)' 'MKYYGHLRRHDTDSIQKRILEGKIDGRRGRGRRRQTWLGNIQETSQMKMCEVCETALDRQRWRTVTAHLRDGMAPT' A
#
# COMPACT_ATOMS: atom_id res chain seq x y z
N MET A 1 -3.04 4.38 4.85
CA MET A 1 -3.20 4.67 3.42
C MET A 1 -2.45 5.91 2.92
N LYS A 2 -2.56 7.10 3.54
CA LYS A 2 -1.86 8.32 3.06
C LYS A 2 -0.34 8.13 2.82
N TYR A 3 0.34 7.44 3.74
CA TYR A 3 1.77 7.12 3.63
C TYR A 3 2.10 6.26 2.40
N TYR A 4 1.24 5.32 1.99
CA TYR A 4 1.48 4.49 0.80
C TYR A 4 1.50 5.30 -0.49
N GLY A 5 0.50 6.17 -0.68
CA GLY A 5 0.47 7.06 -1.83
C GLY A 5 1.68 8.00 -1.85
N HIS A 6 2.13 8.47 -0.69
CA HIS A 6 3.39 9.22 -0.61
C HIS A 6 4.57 8.35 -1.08
N LEU A 7 4.70 7.12 -0.56
CA LEU A 7 5.77 6.19 -0.92
C LEU A 7 5.80 5.82 -2.42
N ARG A 8 4.63 5.61 -3.04
CA ARG A 8 4.56 5.27 -4.47
C ARG A 8 4.96 6.41 -5.38
N ARG A 9 4.64 7.65 -5.00
CA ARG A 9 5.03 8.87 -5.72
C ARG A 9 6.42 9.38 -5.35
N HIS A 10 7.02 8.84 -4.27
CA HIS A 10 8.38 9.14 -3.87
C HIS A 10 9.39 8.28 -4.65
N ASP A 11 10.62 8.78 -4.71
CA ASP A 11 11.72 8.20 -5.47
C ASP A 11 11.97 6.71 -5.18
N THR A 12 12.41 6.00 -6.21
CA THR A 12 12.37 4.54 -6.34
C THR A 12 13.39 3.84 -5.45
N ASP A 13 14.48 4.53 -5.09
CA ASP A 13 15.59 3.98 -4.30
C ASP A 13 15.49 4.22 -2.79
N SER A 14 14.39 4.75 -2.29
CA SER A 14 14.20 4.86 -0.85
C SER A 14 14.16 3.46 -0.19
N ILE A 15 14.93 3.29 0.88
CA ILE A 15 14.98 2.04 1.67
C ILE A 15 13.57 1.65 2.12
N GLN A 16 12.74 2.63 2.50
CA GLN A 16 11.36 2.42 2.93
C GLN A 16 10.54 1.73 1.83
N LYS A 17 10.68 2.16 0.57
CA LYS A 17 9.97 1.55 -0.58
C LYS A 17 10.45 0.14 -0.86
N ARG A 18 11.77 -0.11 -0.79
CA ARG A 18 12.35 -1.45 -0.96
C ARG A 18 11.93 -2.43 0.12
N ILE A 19 11.94 -2.02 1.40
CA ILE A 19 11.44 -2.82 2.54
C ILE A 19 9.99 -3.21 2.29
N LEU A 20 9.20 -2.23 1.87
CA LEU A 20 7.75 -2.33 1.84
C LEU A 20 7.25 -3.14 0.65
N GLU A 21 7.93 -3.05 -0.49
CA GLU A 21 7.70 -3.89 -1.67
C GLU A 21 8.27 -5.31 -1.52
N GLY A 22 8.94 -5.62 -0.41
CA GLY A 22 9.54 -6.95 -0.20
C GLY A 22 10.73 -7.24 -1.12
N LYS A 23 11.34 -6.20 -1.70
CA LYS A 23 12.53 -6.29 -2.56
C LYS A 23 13.84 -6.46 -1.77
N ILE A 24 13.74 -6.65 -0.45
CA ILE A 24 14.88 -6.90 0.41
C ILE A 24 14.97 -8.40 0.63
N ASP A 25 16.14 -8.92 0.31
CA ASP A 25 16.45 -10.32 0.48
C ASP A 25 16.60 -10.67 1.97
N GLY A 26 16.10 -11.83 2.37
CA GLY A 26 16.15 -12.26 3.77
C GLY A 26 14.98 -13.14 4.19
N ARG A 27 15.24 -14.00 5.17
CA ARG A 27 14.22 -14.92 5.70
C ARG A 27 13.35 -14.21 6.73
N ARG A 28 12.04 -14.39 6.62
CA ARG A 28 11.09 -13.95 7.66
C ARG A 28 11.43 -14.60 9.00
N GLY A 29 11.77 -13.80 10.01
CA GLY A 29 12.01 -14.30 11.37
C GLY A 29 10.76 -14.94 12.01
N ARG A 30 10.99 -15.90 12.90
CA ARG A 30 9.92 -16.48 13.75
C ARG A 30 9.24 -15.39 14.58
N GLY A 31 7.93 -15.50 14.80
CA GLY A 31 7.14 -14.52 15.56
C GLY A 31 6.68 -13.30 14.77
N ARG A 32 7.20 -13.02 13.56
CA ARG A 32 6.72 -11.90 12.75
C ARG A 32 5.34 -12.22 12.16
N ARG A 33 4.30 -11.46 12.57
CA ARG A 33 2.90 -11.61 12.11
C ARG A 33 2.84 -11.81 10.61
N ARG A 34 2.11 -12.84 10.12
CA ARG A 34 2.04 -13.25 8.70
C ARG A 34 1.55 -12.14 7.77
N GLN A 35 0.72 -11.25 8.31
CA GLN A 35 0.14 -10.15 7.56
C GLN A 35 1.19 -9.09 7.22
N THR A 36 1.33 -8.83 5.93
CA THR A 36 2.18 -7.75 5.43
C THR A 36 1.37 -6.45 5.43
N TRP A 37 2.06 -5.31 5.50
CA TRP A 37 1.38 -4.02 5.38
C TRP A 37 0.68 -3.87 4.02
N LEU A 38 1.29 -4.39 2.95
CA LEU A 38 0.67 -4.51 1.63
C LEU A 38 -0.61 -5.38 1.67
N GLY A 39 -0.59 -6.50 2.39
CA GLY A 39 -1.77 -7.35 2.60
C GLY A 39 -2.89 -6.62 3.36
N ASN A 40 -2.54 -5.84 4.39
CA ASN A 40 -3.52 -4.97 5.07
C ASN A 40 -4.13 -3.94 4.12
N ILE A 41 -3.35 -3.41 3.19
CA ILE A 41 -3.85 -2.45 2.19
C ILE A 41 -4.86 -3.11 1.27
N GLN A 42 -4.57 -4.29 0.72
CA GLN A 42 -5.51 -5.03 -0.12
C GLN A 42 -6.80 -5.39 0.63
N GLU A 43 -6.67 -5.84 1.89
CA GLU A 43 -7.81 -6.18 2.74
C GLU A 43 -8.65 -4.93 3.07
N THR A 44 -8.01 -3.81 3.37
CA THR A 44 -8.73 -2.57 3.70
C THR A 44 -9.37 -1.96 2.45
N SER A 45 -8.65 -1.92 1.33
CA SER A 45 -9.14 -1.29 0.09
C SER A 45 -10.11 -2.16 -0.70
N GLN A 46 -10.13 -3.47 -0.45
CA GLN A 46 -10.87 -4.46 -1.26
C GLN A 46 -10.50 -4.38 -2.75
N MET A 47 -9.24 -4.04 -3.05
CA MET A 47 -8.71 -3.89 -4.41
C MET A 47 -7.54 -4.85 -4.63
N LYS A 48 -7.30 -5.26 -5.88
CA LYS A 48 -6.10 -6.03 -6.22
C LYS A 48 -4.86 -5.15 -6.06
N MET A 49 -3.71 -5.77 -5.78
CA MET A 49 -2.46 -5.05 -5.57
C MET A 49 -2.08 -4.15 -6.74
N CYS A 50 -2.28 -4.62 -7.98
CA CYS A 50 -2.00 -3.83 -9.18
C CYS A 50 -2.82 -2.54 -9.20
N GLU A 51 -4.12 -2.63 -8.91
CA GLU A 51 -5.04 -1.48 -8.91
C GLU A 51 -4.68 -0.48 -7.79
N VAL A 52 -4.31 -0.97 -6.60
CA VAL A 52 -3.84 -0.11 -5.51
C VAL A 52 -2.53 0.60 -5.93
N CYS A 53 -1.60 -0.12 -6.54
CA CYS A 53 -0.34 0.44 -7.02
C CYS A 53 -0.55 1.54 -8.08
N GLU A 54 -1.42 1.32 -9.05
CA GLU A 54 -1.76 2.29 -10.10
C GLU A 54 -2.49 3.49 -9.53
N THR A 55 -3.51 3.25 -8.70
CA THR A 55 -4.31 4.31 -8.07
C THR A 55 -3.48 5.17 -7.13
N ALA A 56 -2.46 4.60 -6.49
CA ALA A 56 -1.54 5.33 -5.62
C ALA A 56 -0.58 6.25 -6.39
N LEU A 57 -0.38 6.08 -7.70
CA LEU A 57 0.42 7.01 -8.51
C LEU A 57 -0.31 8.33 -8.73
N ASP A 58 -1.64 8.28 -8.90
CA ASP A 58 -2.47 9.47 -8.99
C ASP A 58 -2.80 10.02 -7.60
N ARG A 59 -2.42 11.28 -7.35
CA ARG A 59 -2.63 11.92 -6.05
C ARG A 59 -4.11 12.09 -5.71
N GLN A 60 -4.93 12.44 -6.70
CA GLN A 60 -6.34 12.72 -6.53
C GLN A 60 -7.12 11.42 -6.38
N ARG A 61 -6.87 10.44 -7.25
CA ARG A 61 -7.50 9.12 -7.17
C ARG A 61 -7.16 8.42 -5.85
N TRP A 62 -5.91 8.52 -5.39
CA TRP A 62 -5.53 8.02 -4.07
C TRP A 62 -6.28 8.70 -2.94
N ARG A 63 -6.44 10.05 -2.99
CA ARG A 63 -7.22 10.78 -1.99
C ARG A 63 -8.66 10.27 -1.91
N THR A 64 -9.32 10.09 -3.04
CA THR A 64 -10.68 9.55 -3.14
C THR A 64 -10.78 8.17 -2.50
N VAL A 65 -9.90 7.22 -2.89
CA VAL A 65 -9.87 5.89 -2.27
C VAL A 65 -9.66 6.00 -0.76
N THR A 66 -8.71 6.81 -0.29
CA THR A 66 -8.48 6.95 1.16
C THR A 66 -9.61 7.62 1.93
N ALA A 67 -10.42 8.45 1.27
CA ALA A 67 -11.59 9.08 1.86
C ALA A 67 -12.74 8.06 2.00
N HIS A 68 -13.05 7.32 0.93
CA HIS A 68 -14.09 6.27 0.97
C HIS A 68 -13.81 5.21 2.04
N LEU A 69 -12.53 4.85 2.25
CA LEU A 69 -12.14 3.92 3.31
C LEU A 69 -12.31 4.47 4.72
N ARG A 70 -12.25 5.79 4.90
CA ARG A 70 -12.60 6.43 6.17
C ARG A 70 -14.10 6.39 6.40
N ASP A 71 -14.87 6.51 5.33
CA ASP A 71 -16.32 6.64 5.34
C ASP A 71 -17.05 5.28 5.24
N GLY A 72 -16.31 4.17 5.14
CA GLY A 72 -16.84 2.81 5.08
C GLY A 72 -17.44 2.40 3.71
N MET A 73 -17.11 3.15 2.65
CA MET A 73 -17.60 2.89 1.30
C MET A 73 -16.55 2.14 0.46
N ALA A 74 -17.00 1.17 -0.34
CA ALA A 74 -16.14 0.53 -1.33
C ALA A 74 -15.81 1.54 -2.45
N PRO A 75 -14.54 1.68 -2.85
CA PRO A 75 -14.18 2.52 -4.00
C PRO A 75 -14.78 1.93 -5.28
N THR A 76 -15.49 2.76 -6.05
CA THR A 76 -16.10 2.44 -7.35
C THR A 76 -15.06 2.30 -8.46
#